data_AF-A0A7K4H7U6-F1
#
_entry.id   AF-A0A7K4H7U6-F1
#
_cell.length_a   1.000
_cell.length_b   1.000
_cell.length_c   1.000
_cell.angle_alpha   90.00
_cell.angle_beta   90.00
_cell.angle_gamma   90.00
#
_symmetry.space_group_name_H-M   'P 1'
#
loop_
_entity.id
_entity.type
_entity.pdbx_description
1 polymer ?
#
loop_
_entity_poly.entity_id
_entity_poly.type
_entity_poly.pdbx_seq_one_letter_code
_entity_poly.pdbx_strand_id
1 'polypeptide(L)'
;MNENLDLKLINTLINNVPFYEKGKKKQEFSTDLKEEILNCYKHQCALCKRVRDENVNLETHHIHPQGEPILDNGTALCEKCHYIVHFFLHTLRGYQKIPQDWEKRQIEYDQDLSLFTQTFSLELRKIRFQIDKLKEGKQPRDWREFDYMDMYKDIEKEE
;
A
#
# COMPACT_ATOMS: atom_id res chain seq x y z
N MET A 1 -4.30 -15.63 -11.68
CA MET A 1 -3.30 -15.39 -10.61
C MET A 1 -3.81 -16.03 -9.34
N ASN A 2 -3.15 -17.09 -8.85
CA ASN A 2 -3.38 -17.67 -7.52
C ASN A 2 -2.09 -17.51 -6.72
N GLU A 3 -1.58 -16.28 -6.67
CA GLU A 3 -0.36 -15.94 -5.93
C GLU A 3 -0.78 -15.65 -4.49
N ASN A 4 -0.44 -16.56 -3.57
CA ASN A 4 -0.62 -16.35 -2.13
C ASN A 4 0.16 -15.11 -1.69
N LEU A 5 -0.55 -13.99 -1.53
CA LEU A 5 0.02 -12.76 -0.97
C LEU A 5 0.46 -13.01 0.47
N ASP A 6 1.65 -12.50 0.83
CA ASP A 6 2.16 -12.59 2.19
C ASP A 6 1.39 -11.62 3.12
N LEU A 7 0.31 -12.13 3.72
CA LEU A 7 -0.56 -11.38 4.62
C LEU A 7 0.17 -10.78 5.83
N LYS A 8 1.22 -11.45 6.32
CA LYS A 8 2.00 -10.97 7.45
C LYS A 8 2.81 -9.75 7.03
N LEU A 9 3.49 -9.81 5.90
CA LEU A 9 4.25 -8.68 5.36
C LEU A 9 3.34 -7.51 5.03
N ILE A 10 2.19 -7.78 4.43
CA ILE A 10 1.14 -6.79 4.18
C ILE A 10 0.75 -6.03 5.45
N ASN A 11 0.48 -6.76 6.54
CA ASN A 11 0.12 -6.16 7.82
C ASN A 11 1.24 -5.25 8.34
N THR A 12 2.50 -5.66 8.14
CA THR A 12 3.67 -4.84 8.49
C THR A 12 3.78 -3.59 7.62
N LEU A 13 3.54 -3.69 6.30
CA LEU A 13 3.71 -2.61 5.33
C LEU A 13 2.59 -1.56 5.35
N ILE A 14 1.44 -1.88 5.92
CA ILE A 14 0.26 -1.01 5.87
C ILE A 14 -0.29 -0.77 7.28
N ASN A 15 -0.67 -1.84 7.98
CA ASN A 15 -1.43 -1.71 9.24
C ASN A 15 -0.54 -1.29 10.41
N ASN A 16 0.70 -1.80 10.48
CA ASN A 16 1.64 -1.48 11.55
C ASN A 16 2.45 -0.20 11.28
N VAL A 17 2.19 0.47 10.16
CA VAL A 17 2.84 1.75 9.85
C VAL A 17 2.14 2.85 10.67
N PRO A 18 2.88 3.66 11.43
CA PRO A 18 2.29 4.77 12.18
C PRO A 18 1.70 5.82 11.23
N PHE A 19 0.80 6.64 11.76
CA PHE A 19 0.28 7.79 11.02
C PHE A 19 1.40 8.76 10.65
N TYR A 20 1.26 9.40 9.50
CA TYR A 20 2.26 10.35 9.01
C TYR A 20 2.46 11.52 9.98
N GLU A 21 3.71 11.71 10.43
CA GLU A 21 4.11 12.81 11.31
C GLU A 21 4.68 13.97 10.47
N LYS A 22 4.01 15.12 10.48
CA LYS A 22 4.47 16.32 9.76
C LYS A 22 5.80 16.81 10.35
N GLY A 23 6.79 17.06 9.48
CA GLY A 23 8.09 17.63 9.86
C GLY A 23 9.22 16.61 10.04
N LYS A 24 8.91 15.31 10.09
CA LYS A 24 9.93 14.26 10.10
C LYS A 24 10.41 14.02 8.67
N LYS A 25 11.70 14.29 8.42
CA LYS A 25 12.30 14.12 7.08
C LYS A 25 12.38 12.63 6.74
N LYS A 26 11.95 12.29 5.53
CA LYS A 26 12.22 10.99 4.94
C LYS A 26 13.71 10.87 4.64
N GLN A 27 14.32 9.79 5.09
CA GLN A 27 15.69 9.43 4.71
C GLN A 27 15.60 8.46 3.53
N GLU A 28 16.53 8.56 2.59
CA GLU A 28 16.61 7.63 1.47
C GLU A 28 17.66 6.55 1.74
N PHE A 29 17.41 5.34 1.23
CA PHE A 29 18.45 4.31 1.19
C PHE A 29 19.59 4.74 0.26
N SER A 30 20.83 4.52 0.70
CA SER A 30 22.00 4.63 -0.18
C SER A 30 21.93 3.60 -1.31
N THR A 31 22.66 3.81 -2.41
CA THR A 31 22.70 2.86 -3.52
C THR A 31 23.14 1.46 -3.08
N ASP A 32 24.17 1.39 -2.24
CA ASP A 32 24.70 0.11 -1.74
C ASP A 32 23.66 -0.64 -0.90
N LEU A 33 22.95 0.09 -0.01
CA LEU A 33 21.90 -0.50 0.80
C LEU A 33 20.69 -0.93 -0.03
N LYS A 34 20.36 -0.20 -1.11
CA LYS A 34 19.29 -0.63 -2.03
C LYS A 34 19.63 -1.98 -2.65
N GLU A 35 20.87 -2.16 -3.09
CA GLU A 35 21.32 -3.42 -3.67
C GLU A 35 21.36 -4.55 -2.63
N GLU A 36 21.80 -4.26 -1.40
CA GLU A 36 21.77 -5.22 -0.29
C GLU A 36 20.35 -5.71 0.02
N ILE A 37 19.38 -4.80 0.11
CA ILE A 37 17.97 -5.14 0.27
C ILE A 37 17.52 -6.06 -0.87
N LEU A 38 17.76 -5.70 -2.14
CA LEU A 38 17.34 -6.51 -3.28
C LEU A 38 17.95 -7.93 -3.24
N ASN A 39 19.20 -8.05 -2.82
CA ASN A 39 19.89 -9.34 -2.65
C ASN A 39 19.26 -10.20 -1.55
N CYS A 40 18.88 -9.62 -0.40
CA CYS A 40 18.17 -10.35 0.66
C CYS A 40 16.87 -11.00 0.18
N TYR A 41 16.18 -10.34 -0.75
CA TYR A 41 14.96 -10.86 -1.37
C TYR A 41 15.21 -11.66 -2.65
N LYS A 42 16.48 -12.01 -2.97
CA LYS A 42 16.87 -12.76 -4.17
C LYS A 42 16.32 -12.15 -5.46
N HIS A 43 16.27 -10.81 -5.53
CA HIS A 43 15.62 -10.06 -6.60
C HIS A 43 14.19 -10.55 -6.90
N GLN A 44 13.41 -10.82 -5.86
CA GLN A 44 11.99 -11.10 -5.94
C GLN A 44 11.18 -10.05 -5.19
N CYS A 45 9.97 -9.77 -5.68
CA CYS A 45 9.00 -8.98 -4.93
C CYS A 45 8.63 -9.72 -3.64
N ALA A 46 8.79 -9.08 -2.50
CA ALA A 46 8.49 -9.66 -1.21
C ALA A 46 7.00 -10.03 -1.05
N LEU A 47 6.09 -9.32 -1.75
CA LEU A 47 4.65 -9.53 -1.70
C LEU A 47 4.15 -10.62 -2.68
N CYS A 48 4.39 -10.45 -3.98
CA CYS A 48 3.87 -11.35 -5.02
C CYS A 48 4.88 -12.38 -5.53
N LYS A 49 6.12 -12.37 -5.01
CA LYS A 49 7.22 -13.29 -5.37
C LYS A 49 7.67 -13.24 -6.84
N ARG A 50 7.14 -12.34 -7.67
CA ARG A 50 7.64 -12.10 -9.03
C ARG A 50 9.12 -11.72 -9.01
N VAL A 51 9.90 -12.37 -9.86
CA VAL A 51 11.34 -12.19 -10.01
C VAL A 51 11.59 -10.97 -10.90
N ARG A 52 12.69 -10.24 -10.65
CA ARG A 52 13.17 -9.18 -11.54
C ARG A 52 13.56 -9.77 -12.90
N ASP A 53 13.00 -9.23 -13.96
CA ASP A 53 13.33 -9.57 -15.35
C ASP A 53 13.16 -8.32 -16.25
N GLU A 54 13.17 -8.51 -17.57
CA GLU A 54 13.01 -7.43 -18.55
C GLU A 54 11.65 -6.70 -18.47
N ASN A 55 10.63 -7.33 -17.88
CA ASN A 55 9.27 -6.81 -17.74
C ASN A 55 8.89 -6.48 -16.29
N VAL A 56 9.71 -6.90 -15.31
CA VAL A 56 9.47 -6.70 -13.89
C VAL A 56 10.61 -5.93 -13.25
N ASN A 57 10.37 -4.63 -13.02
CA ASN A 57 11.24 -3.80 -12.21
C ASN A 57 10.94 -3.97 -10.72
N LEU A 58 12.00 -4.02 -9.91
CA LEU A 58 11.92 -4.00 -8.45
C LEU A 58 12.43 -2.68 -7.89
N GLU A 59 11.72 -2.18 -6.90
CA GLU A 59 12.07 -0.99 -6.13
C GLU A 59 12.20 -1.35 -4.65
N THR A 60 13.06 -0.62 -3.95
CA THR A 60 13.16 -0.71 -2.49
C THR A 60 12.16 0.21 -1.82
N HIS A 61 11.44 -0.33 -0.85
CA HIS A 61 10.42 0.38 -0.09
C HIS A 61 10.76 0.33 1.40
N HIS A 62 10.48 1.43 2.11
CA HIS A 62 10.65 1.49 3.56
C HIS A 62 9.44 0.84 4.24
N ILE A 63 9.64 -0.15 5.09
CA ILE A 63 8.56 -0.74 5.87
C ILE A 63 7.90 0.32 6.77
N HIS A 64 8.71 1.11 7.46
CA HIS A 64 8.34 2.33 8.15
C HIS A 64 8.86 3.55 7.36
N PRO A 65 8.00 4.28 6.62
CA PRO A 65 8.44 5.30 5.68
C PRO A 65 9.14 6.53 6.30
N GLN A 66 8.99 6.73 7.61
CA GLN A 66 9.70 7.77 8.39
C GLN A 66 10.74 7.18 9.35
N GLY A 67 11.05 5.89 9.21
CA GLY A 67 12.10 5.20 9.97
C GLY A 67 13.47 5.37 9.34
N GLU A 68 14.49 4.82 10.01
CA GLU A 68 15.87 4.88 9.53
C GLU A 68 16.09 4.03 8.27
N PRO A 69 17.01 4.43 7.38
CA PRO A 69 17.34 3.70 6.18
C PRO A 69 18.31 2.57 6.53
N ILE A 70 17.80 1.52 7.18
CA ILE A 70 18.54 0.31 7.54
C ILE A 70 17.97 -0.92 6.81
N LEU A 71 18.75 -2.00 6.73
CA LEU A 71 18.37 -3.21 6.01
C LEU A 71 17.03 -3.79 6.49
N ASP A 72 16.81 -3.86 7.81
CA ASP A 72 15.58 -4.38 8.42
C ASP A 72 14.34 -3.53 8.16
N ASN A 73 14.53 -2.26 7.81
CA ASN A 73 13.45 -1.36 7.40
C ASN A 73 13.23 -1.38 5.88
N GLY A 74 13.96 -2.21 5.15
CA GLY A 74 13.89 -2.35 3.70
C GLY A 74 13.07 -3.56 3.25
N THR A 75 12.27 -3.38 2.20
CA THR A 75 11.67 -4.48 1.45
C THR A 75 11.84 -4.27 -0.05
N ALA A 76 11.91 -5.37 -0.81
CA ALA A 76 11.88 -5.33 -2.27
C ALA A 76 10.43 -5.50 -2.76
N LEU A 77 9.93 -4.59 -3.58
CA LEU A 77 8.59 -4.66 -4.16
C LEU A 77 8.66 -4.46 -5.67
N CYS A 78 7.85 -5.19 -6.44
CA CYS A 78 7.65 -4.83 -7.84
C CYS A 78 6.85 -3.53 -7.93
N GLU A 79 7.00 -2.81 -9.05
CA GLU A 79 6.34 -1.52 -9.29
C GLU A 79 4.85 -1.52 -8.92
N LYS A 80 4.13 -2.57 -9.30
CA LYS A 80 2.71 -2.75 -8.99
C LYS A 80 2.43 -2.89 -7.48
N CYS A 81 3.17 -3.76 -6.79
CA CYS A 81 3.00 -3.95 -5.34
C CYS A 81 3.44 -2.71 -4.56
N HIS A 82 4.50 -2.04 -5.01
CA HIS A 82 4.97 -0.79 -4.45
C HIS A 82 3.91 0.32 -4.54
N TYR A 83 3.31 0.45 -5.72
CA TYR A 83 2.20 1.37 -5.96
C TYR A 83 1.01 1.09 -5.04
N ILE A 84 0.58 -0.17 -4.95
CA ILE A 84 -0.55 -0.59 -4.09
C ILE A 84 -0.27 -0.26 -2.61
N VAL A 85 0.95 -0.50 -2.12
CA VAL A 85 1.32 -0.15 -0.75
C VAL A 85 1.26 1.36 -0.51
N HIS A 86 1.79 2.18 -1.42
CA HIS A 86 1.67 3.65 -1.31
C HIS A 86 0.22 4.12 -1.31
N PHE A 87 -0.63 3.51 -2.13
CA PHE A 87 -2.06 3.82 -2.14
C PHE A 87 -2.67 3.60 -0.75
N PHE A 88 -2.45 2.43 -0.15
CA PHE A 88 -3.01 2.16 1.18
C PHE A 88 -2.39 2.99 2.29
N LEU A 89 -1.09 3.27 2.24
CA LEU A 89 -0.46 4.18 3.18
C LEU A 89 -1.01 5.60 3.07
N HIS A 90 -1.28 6.07 1.85
CA HIS A 90 -1.94 7.36 1.65
C HIS A 90 -3.35 7.35 2.26
N THR A 91 -4.17 6.38 1.87
CA THR A 91 -5.58 6.31 2.28
C THR A 91 -5.77 6.03 3.77
N LEU A 92 -4.98 5.14 4.37
CA LEU A 92 -5.16 4.70 5.77
C LEU A 92 -4.29 5.42 6.78
N ARG A 93 -3.17 6.00 6.35
CA ARG A 93 -2.14 6.56 7.25
C ARG A 93 -1.80 8.02 6.92
N GLY A 94 -2.44 8.60 5.91
CA GLY A 94 -2.29 10.01 5.54
C GLY A 94 -0.95 10.35 4.87
N TYR A 95 -0.25 9.36 4.31
CA TYR A 95 1.03 9.59 3.63
C TYR A 95 0.85 10.43 2.37
N GLN A 96 1.57 11.54 2.23
CA GLN A 96 1.32 12.53 1.17
C GLN A 96 1.71 12.10 -0.26
N LYS A 97 2.29 10.90 -0.45
CA LYS A 97 2.75 10.45 -1.76
C LYS A 97 1.62 9.71 -2.49
N ILE A 98 0.74 10.46 -3.15
CA ILE A 98 -0.14 9.89 -4.18
C ILE A 98 0.72 9.70 -5.44
N PRO A 99 0.78 8.50 -6.04
CA PRO A 99 1.39 8.35 -7.35
C PRO A 99 0.75 9.32 -8.36
N GLN A 100 1.55 10.13 -9.06
CA GLN A 100 1.04 11.21 -9.91
C GLN A 100 0.13 10.74 -11.06
N ASP A 101 0.18 9.46 -11.40
CA ASP A 101 -0.55 8.81 -12.49
C ASP A 101 -1.62 7.83 -11.97
N TRP A 102 -2.20 8.13 -10.80
CA TRP A 102 -3.03 7.15 -10.11
C TRP A 102 -4.26 6.71 -10.90
N GLU A 103 -4.97 7.64 -11.54
CA GLU A 103 -6.18 7.34 -12.32
C GLU A 103 -5.87 6.40 -13.47
N LYS A 104 -4.71 6.58 -14.11
CA LYS A 104 -4.26 5.76 -15.23
C LYS A 104 -3.90 4.35 -14.79
N ARG A 105 -3.16 4.22 -13.68
CA ARG A 105 -2.71 2.93 -13.14
C ARG A 105 -3.81 2.18 -12.40
N GLN A 106 -4.79 2.88 -11.83
CA GLN A 106 -5.95 2.25 -11.21
C GLN A 106 -6.71 1.41 -12.23
N ILE A 107 -6.93 1.93 -13.45
CA ILE A 107 -7.58 1.19 -14.54
C ILE A 107 -6.76 -0.07 -14.89
N GLU A 108 -5.43 0.05 -14.94
CA GLU A 108 -4.53 -1.06 -15.23
C GLU A 108 -4.52 -2.14 -14.14
N TYR A 109 -4.73 -1.74 -12.88
CA TYR A 109 -4.61 -2.62 -11.71
C TYR A 109 -5.94 -2.93 -11.02
N ASP A 110 -7.11 -2.54 -11.55
CA ASP A 110 -8.41 -2.65 -10.86
C ASP A 110 -8.77 -4.11 -10.51
N GLN A 111 -8.44 -5.05 -11.40
CA GLN A 111 -8.63 -6.49 -11.15
C GLN A 111 -7.76 -6.99 -9.99
N ASP A 112 -6.52 -6.51 -9.92
CA ASP A 112 -5.57 -6.91 -8.88
C ASP A 112 -5.82 -6.18 -7.58
N LEU A 113 -6.26 -4.93 -7.60
CA LEU A 113 -6.77 -4.19 -6.44
C LEU A 113 -7.99 -4.90 -5.86
N SER A 114 -8.88 -5.42 -6.70
CA SER A 114 -10.00 -6.26 -6.26
C SER A 114 -9.49 -7.53 -5.56
N LEU A 115 -8.57 -8.26 -6.18
CA LEU A 115 -7.98 -9.47 -5.58
C LEU A 115 -7.23 -9.16 -4.28
N PHE A 116 -6.48 -8.05 -4.27
CA PHE A 116 -5.73 -7.57 -3.13
C PHE A 116 -6.74 -7.25 -2.03
N THR A 117 -7.70 -6.34 -2.22
CA THR A 117 -8.72 -5.96 -1.22
C THR A 117 -9.59 -7.10 -0.69
N GLN A 118 -9.86 -8.15 -1.49
CA GLN A 118 -10.56 -9.35 -1.02
C GLN A 118 -9.77 -10.13 0.05
N THR A 119 -8.44 -10.02 0.02
CA THR A 119 -7.55 -10.75 0.94
C THR A 119 -7.37 -10.03 2.29
N PHE A 120 -8.04 -8.89 2.52
CA PHE A 120 -7.83 -8.07 3.72
C PHE A 120 -9.04 -7.97 4.65
N SER A 121 -8.72 -7.66 5.91
CA SER A 121 -9.66 -7.37 7.01
C SER A 121 -10.63 -6.24 6.71
N LEU A 122 -11.66 -6.08 7.57
CA LEU A 122 -12.69 -5.03 7.55
C LEU A 122 -12.18 -3.64 7.10
N GLU A 123 -10.98 -3.23 7.53
CA GLU A 123 -10.35 -1.94 7.18
C GLU A 123 -10.21 -1.68 5.67
N LEU A 124 -10.17 -2.73 4.85
CA LEU A 124 -10.03 -2.60 3.40
C LEU A 124 -11.34 -2.75 2.63
N ARG A 125 -12.36 -3.37 3.24
CA ARG A 125 -13.76 -3.15 2.82
C ARG A 125 -14.14 -1.68 3.00
N LYS A 126 -13.65 -1.02 4.06
CA LYS A 126 -13.85 0.42 4.29
C LYS A 126 -13.21 1.29 3.21
N ILE A 127 -12.01 0.93 2.74
CA ILE A 127 -11.37 1.63 1.61
C ILE A 127 -12.10 1.35 0.30
N ARG A 128 -12.51 0.10 0.05
CA ARG A 128 -13.28 -0.25 -1.14
C ARG A 128 -14.56 0.59 -1.24
N PHE A 129 -15.28 0.75 -0.12
CA PHE A 129 -16.43 1.63 -0.04
C PHE A 129 -16.09 3.08 -0.42
N GLN A 130 -14.98 3.64 0.05
CA GLN A 130 -14.54 4.99 -0.33
C GLN A 130 -14.20 5.10 -1.82
N ILE A 131 -13.52 4.09 -2.38
CA ILE A 131 -13.22 4.01 -3.82
C ILE A 131 -14.51 3.97 -4.64
N ASP A 132 -15.51 3.20 -4.20
CA ASP A 132 -16.78 3.08 -4.91
C ASP A 132 -17.58 4.41 -4.84
N LYS A 133 -17.51 5.14 -3.72
CA LYS A 133 -18.07 6.51 -3.63
C LYS A 133 -17.36 7.51 -4.54
N LEU A 134 -16.04 7.40 -4.69
CA LEU A 134 -15.28 8.17 -5.68
C LEU A 134 -15.74 7.87 -7.11
N LYS A 135 -15.96 6.59 -7.45
CA LYS A 135 -16.47 6.15 -8.75
C LYS A 135 -17.90 6.66 -9.01
N GLU A 136 -18.70 6.87 -7.96
CA GLU A 136 -20.02 7.52 -8.03
C GLU A 136 -19.94 9.07 -8.21
N GLY A 137 -18.74 9.65 -8.36
CA GLY A 137 -18.54 11.10 -8.48
C GLY A 137 -18.72 11.87 -7.17
N LYS A 138 -18.74 11.17 -6.03
CA LYS A 138 -18.85 11.79 -4.71
C LYS A 138 -17.46 12.10 -4.18
N GLN A 139 -17.32 13.27 -3.54
CA GLN A 139 -16.05 13.65 -2.92
C GLN A 139 -15.70 12.66 -1.80
N PRO A 140 -14.43 12.23 -1.70
CA PRO A 140 -13.97 11.48 -0.53
C PRO A 140 -14.04 12.43 0.67
N ARG A 141 -14.70 12.03 1.75
CA ARG A 141 -14.73 12.87 2.98
C ARG A 141 -13.32 12.91 3.59
N ASP A 142 -12.97 14.00 4.28
CA ASP A 142 -11.73 14.04 5.07
C ASP A 142 -11.82 12.91 6.11
N TRP A 143 -10.85 12.00 6.05
CA TRP A 143 -10.75 10.85 6.95
C TRP A 143 -10.61 11.25 8.42
N ARG A 144 -10.26 12.52 8.69
CA ARG A 144 -10.21 13.11 10.05
C ARG A 144 -11.57 13.61 10.56
N GLU A 145 -12.56 13.76 9.68
CA GLU A 145 -13.94 14.13 10.05
C GLU A 145 -14.85 12.89 10.13
N PHE A 146 -14.29 11.71 9.99
CA PHE A 146 -15.00 10.45 10.07
C PHE A 146 -15.31 10.10 11.54
N ASP A 147 -16.55 10.33 11.98
CA ASP A 147 -17.06 9.65 13.18
C ASP A 147 -17.28 8.17 12.82
N TYR A 148 -16.36 7.33 13.29
CA TYR A 148 -16.34 5.90 13.04
C TYR A 148 -17.66 5.20 13.41
N MET A 149 -18.47 5.79 14.29
CA MET A 149 -19.76 5.23 14.73
C MET A 149 -20.87 5.31 13.68
N ASP A 150 -20.84 6.27 12.75
CA ASP A 150 -21.92 6.44 11.75
C ASP A 150 -21.81 5.45 10.59
N MET A 151 -20.61 4.96 10.29
CA MET A 151 -20.39 3.98 9.22
C MET A 151 -20.81 2.55 9.62
N TYR A 152 -20.80 2.21 10.92
CA TYR A 152 -21.32 0.92 11.40
C TYR A 152 -22.84 0.80 11.17
N LYS A 153 -23.58 1.91 11.22
CA LYS A 153 -25.03 1.94 10.97
C LYS A 153 -25.42 1.61 9.53
N ASP A 154 -24.50 1.77 8.59
CA ASP A 154 -24.74 1.50 7.17
C ASP A 154 -24.23 0.12 6.75
N ILE A 155 -23.16 -0.38 7.37
CA ILE A 155 -22.66 -1.75 7.13
C ILE A 155 -23.58 -2.80 7.76
N GLU A 156 -24.10 -2.56 8.97
CA GLU A 156 -25.05 -3.47 9.64
C GLU A 156 -26.45 -3.50 8.97
N LYS A 157 -26.72 -2.62 8.00
CA LYS A 157 -27.97 -2.64 7.22
C LYS A 157 -27.88 -3.45 5.93
N GLU A 158 -26.68 -3.86 5.54
CA GLU A 158 -26.43 -4.66 4.32
C GLU A 158 -26.16 -6.15 4.62
N GLU A 159 -26.16 -6.56 5.90
CA GLU A 159 -26.22 -7.97 6.35
C GLU A 159 -27.65 -8.37 6.74
#